data_AF-A0A969F775-F1
#
_entry.id   AF-A0A969F775-F1
#
_cell.length_a   1.000
_cell.length_b   1.000
_cell.length_c   1.000
_cell.angle_alpha   90.00
_cell.angle_beta   90.00
_cell.angle_gamma   90.00
#
_symmetry.space_group_name_H-M   'P 1'
#
loop_
_entity.id
_entity.type
_entity.pdbx_description
1 polymer ?
#
loop_
_entity_poly.entity_id
_entity_poly.type
_entity_poly.pdbx_seq_one_letter_code
_entity_poly.pdbx_strand_id
1 'polypeptide(L)'
;MENVVWNGDGRWIEPFLGTGVVLFNVRPQQAVVSDINPHIIHFYQAVYDGYITPQSVKTYLQCEGEKLLTNGRKGQNSYYYKVRERFNAEGNPLDFLFLS
;
A
#
# COMPACT_ATOMS: atom_id res chain seq x y z
N MET A 1 -0.58 -28.64 23.72
CA MET A 1 -0.91 -27.23 23.39
C MET A 1 -2.18 -27.28 22.57
N GLU A 2 -3.24 -26.62 23.03
CA GLU A 2 -4.45 -26.45 22.25
C GLU A 2 -4.33 -25.17 21.43
N ASN A 3 -4.64 -25.24 20.15
CA ASN A 3 -4.71 -24.07 19.29
C ASN A 3 -6.07 -23.40 19.49
N VAL A 4 -6.08 -22.08 19.55
CA VAL A 4 -7.33 -21.31 19.50
C VAL A 4 -7.90 -21.42 18.09
N VAL A 5 -9.16 -21.84 17.98
CA VAL A 5 -9.94 -21.82 16.74
C VAL A 5 -10.95 -20.69 16.85
N TRP A 6 -10.82 -19.69 16.00
CA TRP A 6 -11.79 -18.61 15.91
C TRP A 6 -12.95 -19.03 15.00
N ASN A 7 -14.18 -18.85 15.47
CA ASN A 7 -15.40 -19.23 14.75
C ASN A 7 -15.93 -18.13 13.81
N GLY A 8 -15.22 -17.00 13.69
CA GLY A 8 -15.63 -15.87 12.86
C GLY A 8 -16.49 -14.82 13.57
N ASP A 9 -16.87 -15.04 14.83
CA ASP A 9 -17.71 -14.12 15.58
C ASP A 9 -16.92 -12.99 16.23
N GLY A 10 -17.52 -11.81 16.25
CA GLY A 10 -16.96 -10.60 16.88
C GLY A 10 -16.21 -9.69 15.89
N ARG A 11 -15.31 -8.88 16.44
CA ARG A 11 -14.54 -7.88 15.70
C ARG A 11 -13.06 -8.25 15.73
N TRP A 12 -12.46 -8.38 14.56
CA TRP A 12 -11.02 -8.60 14.41
C TRP A 12 -10.25 -7.31 14.73
N ILE A 13 -9.22 -7.39 15.57
CA ILE A 13 -8.38 -6.25 15.93
C ILE A 13 -6.95 -6.56 15.52
N GLU A 14 -6.42 -5.82 14.55
CA GLU A 14 -5.06 -6.02 14.02
C GLU A 14 -4.22 -4.76 14.24
N PRO A 15 -3.46 -4.69 15.35
CA PRO A 15 -2.69 -3.49 15.69
C PRO A 15 -1.45 -3.28 14.79
N PHE A 16 -1.04 -4.32 14.06
CA PHE A 16 0.13 -4.33 13.18
C PHE A 16 -0.27 -4.88 11.80
N LEU A 17 -0.91 -4.05 10.99
CA LEU A 17 -1.45 -4.45 9.69
C LEU A 17 -0.35 -4.92 8.72
N GLY A 18 0.78 -4.20 8.65
CA GLY A 18 1.81 -4.46 7.64
C GLY A 18 1.23 -4.52 6.22
N THR A 19 1.41 -5.65 5.53
CA THR A 19 0.87 -5.88 4.17
C THR A 19 -0.60 -6.34 4.15
N GLY A 20 -1.24 -6.47 5.32
CA GLY A 20 -2.61 -6.96 5.45
C GLY A 20 -2.79 -8.44 5.08
N VAL A 21 -1.70 -9.20 4.91
CA VAL A 21 -1.77 -10.60 4.48
C VAL A 21 -2.65 -11.46 5.39
N VAL A 22 -2.63 -11.22 6.71
CA VAL A 22 -3.49 -11.96 7.64
C VAL A 22 -4.95 -11.52 7.47
N LEU A 23 -5.24 -10.22 7.61
CA LEU A 23 -6.57 -9.65 7.43
C LEU A 23 -7.28 -10.15 6.16
N PHE A 24 -6.61 -10.08 5.00
CA PHE A 24 -7.21 -10.39 3.70
C PHE A 24 -7.39 -11.90 3.45
N ASN A 25 -6.72 -12.76 4.21
CA ASN A 25 -6.93 -14.21 4.16
C ASN A 25 -7.96 -14.67 5.20
N VAL A 26 -7.95 -14.07 6.40
CA VAL A 26 -8.93 -14.34 7.45
C VAL A 26 -10.32 -13.82 7.05
N ARG A 27 -10.39 -12.65 6.39
CA ARG A 27 -11.61 -12.00 5.88
C ARG A 27 -12.72 -11.89 6.94
N PRO A 28 -12.43 -11.29 8.11
CA PRO A 28 -13.44 -11.09 9.14
C PRO A 28 -14.58 -10.20 8.61
N GLN A 29 -15.80 -10.40 9.11
CA GLN A 29 -16.93 -9.52 8.75
C GLN A 29 -16.74 -8.09 9.27
N GLN A 30 -16.06 -7.94 10.41
CA GLN A 30 -15.74 -6.66 11.02
C GLN A 30 -14.29 -6.65 11.48
N ALA A 31 -13.56 -5.59 11.12
CA ALA A 31 -12.19 -5.39 11.57
C ALA A 31 -11.92 -3.95 11.97
N VAL A 32 -11.03 -3.78 12.94
CA VAL A 32 -10.30 -2.52 13.19
C VAL A 32 -8.83 -2.85 13.03
N VAL A 33 -8.16 -2.13 12.15
CA VAL A 33 -6.75 -2.34 11.85
C VAL A 33 -5.97 -1.06 12.01
N SER A 34 -4.71 -1.19 12.41
CA SER A 34 -3.78 -0.07 12.53
C SER A 34 -2.37 -0.50 12.17
N ASP A 35 -1.52 0.49 11.92
CA ASP A 35 -0.09 0.33 11.79
C ASP A 35 0.56 1.65 12.21
N ILE A 36 1.80 1.60 12.67
CA ILE A 36 2.54 2.82 13.00
C ILE A 36 2.94 3.60 11.75
N ASN A 37 3.05 2.94 10.60
CA ASN A 37 3.37 3.58 9.34
C ASN A 37 2.10 4.25 8.76
N PRO A 38 1.99 5.59 8.78
CA PRO A 38 0.80 6.28 8.30
C PRO A 38 0.61 6.14 6.80
N HIS A 39 1.68 5.90 6.02
CA HIS A 39 1.59 5.77 4.56
C HIS A 39 0.92 4.46 4.15
N ILE A 40 1.13 3.37 4.90
CA ILE A 40 0.43 2.10 4.69
C ILE A 40 -1.07 2.27 4.98
N ILE A 41 -1.39 2.91 6.12
CA ILE A 41 -2.79 3.17 6.48
C ILE A 41 -3.47 4.08 5.45
N HIS A 42 -2.79 5.14 5.02
CA HIS A 42 -3.30 6.03 3.97
C HIS A 42 -3.49 5.31 2.63
N PHE A 43 -2.57 4.42 2.25
CA PHE A 43 -2.71 3.63 1.02
C PHE A 43 -3.95 2.75 1.05
N TYR A 44 -4.16 1.96 2.11
CA TYR A 44 -5.35 1.11 2.23
C TYR A 44 -6.63 1.92 2.38
N GLN A 45 -6.59 3.06 3.09
CA GLN A 45 -7.74 3.98 3.17
C GLN A 45 -8.09 4.54 1.80
N ALA A 46 -7.11 4.93 0.99
CA ALA A 46 -7.34 5.41 -0.38
C ALA A 46 -7.93 4.33 -1.31
N VAL A 47 -7.58 3.06 -1.11
CA VAL A 47 -8.23 1.92 -1.79
C VAL A 47 -9.67 1.76 -1.30
N TYR A 48 -9.89 1.81 0.01
CA TYR A 48 -11.21 1.67 0.63
C TYR A 48 -12.18 2.78 0.18
N ASP A 49 -11.72 4.03 0.13
CA ASP A 49 -12.51 5.20 -0.30
C ASP A 49 -12.68 5.29 -1.82
N GLY A 50 -12.07 4.38 -2.59
CA GLY A 50 -12.15 4.35 -4.06
C GLY A 50 -11.32 5.41 -4.79
N TYR A 51 -10.43 6.11 -4.09
CA TYR A 51 -9.46 7.03 -4.70
C TYR A 51 -8.41 6.25 -5.52
N ILE A 52 -7.95 5.12 -4.98
CA ILE A 52 -7.13 4.15 -5.71
C ILE A 52 -8.04 3.06 -6.27
N THR A 53 -7.96 2.86 -7.59
CA THR A 53 -8.69 1.82 -8.31
C THR A 53 -7.71 0.98 -9.12
N PRO A 54 -8.08 -0.25 -9.54
CA PRO A 54 -7.23 -1.03 -10.42
C PRO A 54 -6.83 -0.28 -11.70
N GLN A 55 -7.74 0.53 -12.25
CA GLN A 55 -7.48 1.31 -13.45
C GLN A 55 -6.50 2.47 -13.18
N SER A 56 -6.64 3.20 -12.06
CA SER A 56 -5.70 4.28 -11.74
C SER A 56 -4.30 3.76 -11.45
N VAL A 57 -4.18 2.63 -10.73
CA VAL A 57 -2.90 1.94 -10.51
C VAL A 57 -2.26 1.56 -11.83
N LYS A 58 -3.00 0.89 -12.72
CA LYS A 58 -2.48 0.45 -14.02
C LYS A 58 -1.95 1.64 -14.83
N THR A 59 -2.77 2.67 -14.98
CA THR A 59 -2.39 3.88 -15.75
C THR A 59 -1.16 4.55 -15.16
N TYR A 60 -1.12 4.70 -13.84
CA TYR A 60 0.00 5.33 -13.14
C TYR A 60 1.29 4.52 -13.31
N LEU A 61 1.26 3.21 -13.03
CA LEU A 61 2.46 2.36 -13.11
C LEU A 61 3.00 2.24 -14.55
N GLN A 62 2.12 2.23 -15.56
CA GLN A 62 2.55 2.27 -16.96
C GLN A 62 3.27 3.58 -17.28
N CYS A 63 2.69 4.73 -16.91
CA CYS A 63 3.26 6.05 -17.17
C CYS A 63 4.59 6.26 -16.44
N GLU A 64 4.66 5.98 -15.15
CA GLU A 64 5.89 6.13 -14.37
C GLU A 64 6.94 5.09 -14.75
N GLY A 65 6.52 3.89 -15.15
CA GLY A 65 7.38 2.83 -15.68
C GLY A 65 8.04 3.21 -17.00
N GLU A 66 7.30 3.81 -17.94
CA GLU A 66 7.86 4.34 -19.20
C GLU A 66 8.90 5.44 -18.92
N LYS A 67 8.62 6.35 -17.98
CA LYS A 67 9.57 7.39 -17.57
C LYS A 67 10.81 6.80 -16.93
N LEU A 68 10.66 5.75 -16.12
CA LEU A 68 11.77 5.03 -15.51
C LEU A 68 12.67 4.35 -16.56
N LEU A 69 12.07 3.72 -17.58
CA LEU A 69 12.79 3.07 -18.68
C LEU A 69 13.53 4.09 -19.56
N THR A 70 12.84 5.15 -19.97
CA THR A 70 13.37 6.18 -20.88
C THR A 70 14.41 7.10 -20.23
N ASN A 71 14.27 7.37 -18.94
CA ASN A 71 15.19 8.21 -18.16
C ASN A 71 16.11 7.38 -17.25
N GLY A 72 16.29 6.10 -17.56
CA GLY A 72 17.01 5.11 -16.76
C GLY A 72 18.52 5.37 -16.66
N ARG A 73 18.91 6.46 -16.00
CA ARG A 73 20.27 6.62 -15.48
C ARG A 73 20.41 5.77 -14.22
N LYS A 74 21.54 5.08 -14.05
CA LYS A 74 21.87 4.39 -12.79
C LYS A 74 22.33 5.41 -11.74
N GLY A 75 22.13 5.09 -10.47
CA GLY A 75 22.57 5.91 -9.34
C GLY A 75 21.60 7.04 -8.97
N GLN A 76 22.08 8.01 -8.20
CA GLN A 76 21.27 9.05 -7.54
C GLN A 76 20.48 9.96 -8.51
N ASN A 77 20.84 9.97 -9.79
CA ASN A 77 20.17 10.76 -10.83
C ASN A 77 19.08 9.97 -11.59
N SER A 78 18.66 8.81 -11.09
CA SER A 78 17.63 7.99 -11.71
C SER A 78 16.23 8.59 -11.53
N TYR A 79 15.30 8.21 -12.40
CA TYR A 79 13.90 8.60 -12.26
C TYR A 79 13.29 8.10 -10.93
N TYR A 80 13.76 6.97 -10.40
CA TYR A 80 13.34 6.46 -9.09
C TYR A 80 13.54 7.49 -7.97
N TYR A 81 14.69 8.19 -7.95
CA TYR A 81 14.95 9.21 -6.93
C TYR A 81 14.04 10.43 -7.06
N LYS A 82 13.59 10.77 -8.29
CA LYS A 82 12.60 11.82 -8.51
C LYS A 82 11.23 11.45 -7.93
N VAL A 83 10.78 10.21 -8.13
CA VAL A 83 9.53 9.71 -7.54
C VAL A 83 9.64 9.67 -6.01
N ARG A 84 10.81 9.28 -5.48
CA ARG A 84 11.08 9.30 -4.04
C ARG A 84 11.04 10.71 -3.44
N GLU A 85 11.58 11.70 -4.14
CA GLU A 85 11.48 13.10 -3.72
C GLU A 85 10.03 13.60 -3.71
N ARG A 86 9.25 13.29 -4.75
CA ARG A 86 7.81 13.60 -4.81
C ARG A 86 7.04 12.94 -3.66
N PHE A 87 7.29 11.66 -3.41
CA PHE A 87 6.69 10.95 -2.28
C PHE A 87 7.04 11.57 -0.94
N ASN A 88 8.31 11.90 -0.70
CA ASN A 88 8.74 12.51 0.56
C ASN A 88 8.13 13.90 0.78
N ALA A 89 7.75 14.61 -0.29
CA ALA A 89 7.09 15.91 -0.21
C ALA A 89 5.56 15.82 -0.05
N GLU A 90 4.92 14.87 -0.74
CA GLU A 90 3.45 14.83 -0.90
C GLU A 90 2.78 13.66 -0.17
N GLY A 91 3.51 12.59 0.14
CA GLY A 91 2.97 11.37 0.75
C GLY A 91 1.99 10.61 -0.15
N ASN A 92 2.07 10.78 -1.47
CA ASN A 92 1.10 10.22 -2.41
C ASN A 92 1.08 8.67 -2.36
N PRO A 93 -0.09 8.03 -2.22
CA PRO A 93 -0.17 6.57 -2.07
C PRO A 93 0.16 5.78 -3.36
N LEU A 94 0.05 6.38 -4.55
CA LEU A 94 0.52 5.74 -5.79
C LEU A 94 2.05 5.80 -5.91
N ASP A 95 2.67 6.89 -5.44
CA ASP A 95 4.14 6.94 -5.33
C ASP A 95 4.65 5.94 -4.30
N PHE A 96 3.95 5.81 -3.16
CA PHE A 96 4.24 4.79 -2.15
C PHE A 96 4.26 3.39 -2.76
N LEU A 97 3.22 3.04 -3.53
CA LEU A 97 3.13 1.76 -4.23
C LEU A 97 4.28 1.55 -5.23
N PHE A 98 4.66 2.58 -5.98
CA PHE A 98 5.73 2.48 -6.98
C PHE A 98 7.12 2.28 -6.37
N LEU A 99 7.36 2.83 -5.18
CA LEU A 99 8.65 2.77 -4.48
C LEU A 99 8.81 1.51 -3.59
N SER A 100 7.75 0.72 -3.43
CA SER A 100 7.70 -0.46 -2.56
C SER A 100 8.37 -1.70 -3.16
#